data_AF-A0A7L4AKA8-F1
#
_entry.id   AF-A0A7L4AKA8-F1
#
_cell.length_a   1.000
_cell.length_b   1.000
_cell.length_c   1.000
_cell.angle_alpha   90.00
_cell.angle_beta   90.00
_cell.angle_gamma   90.00
#
_symmetry.space_group_name_H-M   'P 1'
#
loop_
_entity.id
_entity.type
_entity.pdbx_description
1 polymer ?
#
loop_
_entity_poly.entity_id
_entity_poly.type
_entity_poly.pdbx_seq_one_letter_code
_entity_poly.pdbx_strand_id
1 'polypeptide(L)'
;VRDCRLVSLLDLALEKDYVRSKVAEYMNYLIDIGVAGFRIDAAKHMWPGDVKAILDKLKDLNTKWFSAGAKPFIYQEVIDLGGEPIKGSDYFGNGRVTEFKYGAKLGTVIRKWNGEKMAYLKNWGEGWGFVPSDRALVFVDNHDNQRGHGAGGASILTFWDPRLYKMAVGFMLAHPYGFTRVMSSFRWPRSFVNGRDVNDWVGPPSNSDGSTKPVAINADTTCGNDWVCEHRWRQIKNMVIFRNVVDGQPFSNWWDNGSNQVAFGRGNKGFIVFNNDDWNMNVNVQTGLPAGTYCDVISGQKEDNRCTGKEVHVSGDGMANFQISNNAEDPFVAIHVNAKL
;
A
#
# COMPACT_ATOMS: atom_id res chain seq x y z
N VAL A 1 -24.95 14.13 2.02
CA VAL A 1 -23.88 13.09 2.14
C VAL A 1 -23.65 12.70 3.59
N ARG A 2 -23.70 13.66 4.55
CA ARG A 2 -23.40 13.41 5.97
C ARG A 2 -24.61 13.17 6.89
N ASP A 3 -25.81 13.54 6.44
CA ASP A 3 -27.04 13.47 7.27
C ASP A 3 -28.10 12.53 6.67
N CYS A 4 -27.69 11.68 5.71
CA CYS A 4 -28.58 10.76 5.01
C CYS A 4 -27.94 9.38 4.94
N ARG A 5 -28.77 8.35 4.97
CA ARG A 5 -28.36 6.94 4.90
C ARG A 5 -27.49 6.62 3.68
N LEU A 6 -26.25 6.20 3.91
CA LEU A 6 -25.38 5.61 2.89
C LEU A 6 -25.93 4.23 2.50
N VAL A 7 -26.45 4.06 1.28
CA VAL A 7 -27.00 2.79 0.78
C VAL A 7 -27.98 2.14 1.78
N SER A 8 -28.85 2.95 2.38
CA SER A 8 -29.85 2.57 3.38
C SER A 8 -29.31 2.13 4.77
N LEU A 9 -28.02 2.25 5.03
CA LEU A 9 -27.45 2.06 6.37
C LEU A 9 -28.02 3.12 7.32
N LEU A 10 -28.48 2.69 8.51
CA LEU A 10 -29.01 3.63 9.51
C LEU A 10 -27.92 4.62 9.94
N ASP A 11 -28.21 5.90 9.77
CA ASP A 11 -27.24 6.98 9.94
C ASP A 11 -27.30 7.49 11.39
N LEU A 12 -26.19 7.37 12.12
CA LEU A 12 -26.13 7.81 13.51
C LEU A 12 -26.13 9.34 13.58
N ALA A 13 -26.94 9.89 14.49
CA ALA A 13 -26.95 11.32 14.80
C ALA A 13 -25.70 11.72 15.63
N LEU A 14 -24.55 11.80 14.95
CA LEU A 14 -23.24 12.02 15.56
C LEU A 14 -23.07 13.42 16.17
N GLU A 15 -24.01 14.34 15.93
CA GLU A 15 -24.05 15.65 16.60
C GLU A 15 -24.43 15.53 18.08
N LYS A 16 -25.11 14.45 18.47
CA LYS A 16 -25.60 14.22 19.84
C LYS A 16 -24.52 13.67 20.75
N ASP A 17 -24.30 14.33 21.89
CA ASP A 17 -23.28 13.90 22.87
C ASP A 17 -23.47 12.45 23.34
N TYR A 18 -24.71 12.01 23.55
CA TYR A 18 -25.00 10.62 23.90
C TYR A 18 -24.42 9.63 22.88
N VAL A 19 -24.63 9.89 21.58
CA VAL A 19 -24.14 9.02 20.50
C VAL A 19 -22.61 9.06 20.45
N ARG A 20 -22.00 10.26 20.51
CA ARG A 20 -20.54 10.42 20.54
C ARG A 20 -19.91 9.68 21.72
N SER A 21 -20.50 9.80 22.91
CA SER A 21 -20.04 9.16 24.13
C SER A 21 -20.15 7.63 24.04
N LYS A 22 -21.18 7.10 23.38
CA LYS A 22 -21.30 5.65 23.11
C LYS A 22 -20.24 5.13 22.14
N VAL A 23 -19.92 5.89 21.09
CA VAL A 23 -18.82 5.53 20.18
C VAL A 23 -17.47 5.60 20.91
N ALA A 24 -17.23 6.67 21.68
CA ALA A 24 -16.00 6.84 22.45
C ALA A 24 -15.84 5.78 23.55
N GLU A 25 -16.92 5.36 24.22
CA GLU A 25 -16.92 4.25 25.19
C GLU A 25 -16.38 2.97 24.55
N TYR A 26 -16.88 2.61 23.37
CA TYR A 26 -16.39 1.46 22.61
C TYR A 26 -14.92 1.60 22.19
N MET A 27 -14.53 2.75 21.65
CA MET A 27 -13.14 2.98 21.21
C MET A 27 -12.17 2.99 22.39
N ASN A 28 -12.54 3.58 23.52
CA ASN A 28 -11.73 3.59 24.74
C ASN A 28 -11.57 2.19 25.33
N TYR A 29 -12.61 1.36 25.28
CA TYR A 29 -12.49 -0.05 25.65
C TYR A 29 -11.43 -0.78 24.81
N LEU A 30 -11.38 -0.54 23.50
CA LEU A 30 -10.34 -1.10 22.63
C LEU A 30 -8.94 -0.52 22.92
N ILE A 31 -8.84 0.78 23.21
CA ILE A 31 -7.58 1.41 23.62
C ILE A 31 -7.05 0.78 24.91
N ASP A 32 -7.94 0.57 25.90
CA ASP A 32 -7.59 -0.08 27.16
C ASP A 32 -7.12 -1.53 26.93
N ILE A 33 -7.68 -2.25 25.95
CA ILE A 33 -7.18 -3.58 25.54
C ILE A 33 -5.76 -3.50 24.98
N GLY A 34 -5.42 -2.44 24.24
CA GLY A 34 -4.07 -2.22 23.70
C GLY A 34 -3.99 -1.96 22.20
N VAL A 35 -5.10 -1.62 21.51
CA VAL A 35 -5.02 -1.22 20.09
C VAL A 35 -4.21 0.07 19.95
N ALA A 36 -3.45 0.22 18.85
CA ALA A 36 -2.62 1.39 18.62
C ALA A 36 -3.33 2.54 17.86
N GLY A 37 -4.55 2.31 17.37
CA GLY A 37 -5.23 3.26 16.48
C GLY A 37 -6.43 2.67 15.77
N PHE A 38 -7.04 3.48 14.89
CA PHE A 38 -8.32 3.18 14.24
C PHE A 38 -8.33 3.59 12.76
N ARG A 39 -8.94 2.72 11.94
CA ARG A 39 -9.60 3.13 10.69
C ARG A 39 -10.96 3.71 11.05
N ILE A 40 -11.20 4.96 10.70
CA ILE A 40 -12.54 5.53 10.76
C ILE A 40 -13.21 5.27 9.42
N ASP A 41 -14.07 4.25 9.38
CA ASP A 41 -14.87 3.85 8.22
C ASP A 41 -15.81 4.96 7.78
N ALA A 42 -16.08 5.06 6.48
CA ALA A 42 -17.05 5.98 5.90
C ALA A 42 -16.91 7.44 6.39
N ALA A 43 -15.69 7.90 6.72
CA ALA A 43 -15.46 9.21 7.32
C ALA A 43 -15.94 10.37 6.46
N LYS A 44 -15.98 10.20 5.13
CA LYS A 44 -16.60 11.15 4.19
C LYS A 44 -18.07 11.50 4.55
N HIS A 45 -18.77 10.55 5.15
CA HIS A 45 -20.18 10.64 5.56
C HIS A 45 -20.36 11.16 6.99
N MET A 46 -19.30 11.58 7.66
CA MET A 46 -19.38 12.21 8.98
C MET A 46 -18.93 13.67 8.88
N TRP A 47 -19.48 14.57 9.70
CA TRP A 47 -18.91 15.91 9.79
C TRP A 47 -17.52 15.84 10.43
N PRO A 48 -16.50 16.56 9.90
CA PRO A 48 -15.17 16.58 10.51
C PRO A 48 -15.20 17.01 11.98
N GLY A 49 -16.11 17.93 12.34
CA GLY A 49 -16.33 18.36 13.72
C GLY A 49 -16.92 17.28 14.62
N ASP A 50 -17.80 16.41 14.11
CA ASP A 50 -18.35 15.30 14.88
C ASP A 50 -17.30 14.22 15.13
N VAL A 51 -16.51 13.90 14.10
CA VAL A 51 -15.35 13.01 14.23
C VAL A 51 -14.39 13.57 15.28
N LYS A 52 -14.07 14.87 15.21
CA LYS A 52 -13.23 15.54 16.19
C LYS A 52 -13.79 15.42 17.62
N ALA A 53 -15.07 15.66 17.80
CA ALA A 53 -15.72 15.61 19.12
C ALA A 53 -15.70 14.19 19.72
N ILE A 54 -15.68 13.14 18.90
CA ILE A 54 -15.45 11.76 19.36
C ILE A 54 -13.99 11.55 19.74
N LEU A 55 -13.06 11.99 18.87
CA LEU A 55 -11.61 11.85 19.11
C LEU A 55 -11.14 12.57 20.38
N ASP A 56 -11.71 13.74 20.70
CA ASP A 56 -11.40 14.51 21.90
C ASP A 56 -11.85 13.79 23.20
N LYS A 57 -12.68 12.75 23.11
CA LYS A 57 -13.08 11.88 24.24
C LYS A 57 -12.20 10.64 24.39
N LEU A 58 -11.25 10.42 23.49
CA LEU A 58 -10.40 9.23 23.54
C LEU A 58 -9.30 9.38 24.58
N LYS A 59 -8.98 8.25 25.22
CA LYS A 59 -7.80 8.09 26.07
C LYS A 59 -6.53 8.09 25.21
N ASP A 60 -5.41 8.38 25.87
CA ASP A 60 -4.11 7.98 25.35
C ASP A 60 -3.96 6.45 25.36
N LEU A 61 -3.01 5.93 24.60
CA LEU A 61 -2.74 4.51 24.44
C LEU A 61 -2.28 3.85 25.74
N ASN A 62 -2.57 2.54 25.86
CA ASN A 62 -2.25 1.76 27.05
C ASN A 62 -0.74 1.77 27.36
N THR A 63 -0.38 2.28 28.54
CA THR A 63 1.02 2.48 28.96
C THR A 63 1.78 1.20 29.28
N LYS A 64 1.13 0.03 29.22
CA LYS A 64 1.82 -1.27 29.26
C LYS A 64 2.71 -1.49 28.05
N TRP A 65 2.32 -0.94 26.89
CA TRP A 65 3.03 -1.15 25.62
C TRP A 65 3.51 0.15 24.97
N PHE A 66 2.87 1.28 25.31
CA PHE A 66 3.15 2.58 24.70
C PHE A 66 3.68 3.58 25.72
N SER A 67 4.44 4.57 25.26
CA SER A 67 4.86 5.70 26.10
C SER A 67 3.66 6.48 26.61
N ALA A 68 3.74 7.03 27.83
CA ALA A 68 2.72 7.93 28.37
C ALA A 68 2.47 9.12 27.43
N GLY A 69 1.20 9.47 27.22
CA GLY A 69 0.79 10.54 26.29
C GLY A 69 0.75 10.15 24.82
N ALA A 70 1.02 8.88 24.46
CA ALA A 70 0.90 8.42 23.08
C ALA A 70 -0.58 8.41 22.65
N LYS A 71 -0.91 9.15 21.59
CA LYS A 71 -2.28 9.20 21.05
C LYS A 71 -2.54 8.06 20.06
N PRO A 72 -3.79 7.58 19.94
CA PRO A 72 -4.15 6.59 18.93
C PRO A 72 -3.88 7.10 17.51
N PHE A 73 -3.31 6.26 16.67
CA PHE A 73 -3.13 6.55 15.25
C PHE A 73 -4.48 6.57 14.54
N ILE A 74 -4.86 7.71 13.96
CA ILE A 74 -6.12 7.87 13.25
C ILE A 74 -5.88 7.97 11.75
N TYR A 75 -6.58 7.12 10.99
CA TYR A 75 -6.73 7.31 9.55
C TYR A 75 -8.19 7.17 9.13
N GLN A 76 -8.63 8.13 8.33
CA GLN A 76 -10.04 8.32 7.99
C GLN A 76 -10.27 7.88 6.54
N GLU A 77 -11.26 7.04 6.33
CA GLU A 77 -11.68 6.68 4.99
C GLU A 77 -12.47 7.82 4.36
N VAL A 78 -11.78 8.57 3.50
CA VAL A 78 -12.38 9.64 2.70
C VAL A 78 -12.07 9.34 1.26
N ILE A 79 -13.05 8.80 0.53
CA ILE A 79 -12.93 8.60 -0.92
C ILE A 79 -13.01 9.96 -1.59
N ASP A 80 -11.88 10.58 -1.91
CA ASP A 80 -11.80 11.84 -2.66
C ASP A 80 -10.97 11.62 -3.92
N LEU A 81 -11.64 11.46 -5.07
CA LEU A 81 -10.99 11.33 -6.39
C LEU A 81 -10.95 12.68 -7.15
N GLY A 82 -11.33 13.79 -6.52
CA GLY A 82 -11.61 15.06 -7.21
C GLY A 82 -13.05 15.17 -7.74
N GLY A 83 -13.43 16.34 -8.25
CA GLY A 83 -14.76 16.57 -8.85
C GLY A 83 -15.94 16.69 -7.88
N GLU A 84 -15.76 16.34 -6.60
CA GLU A 84 -16.80 16.45 -5.57
C GLU A 84 -16.52 17.56 -4.55
N PRO A 85 -17.55 18.11 -3.86
CA PRO A 85 -17.35 19.23 -2.92
C PRO A 85 -16.64 18.84 -1.63
N ILE A 86 -16.79 17.60 -1.15
CA ILE A 86 -16.14 17.12 0.09
C ILE A 86 -14.69 16.75 -0.22
N LYS A 87 -13.75 17.32 0.54
CA LYS A 87 -12.31 17.11 0.31
C LYS A 87 -11.68 16.33 1.44
N GLY A 88 -10.65 15.54 1.12
CA GLY A 88 -9.82 14.88 2.14
C GLY A 88 -9.20 15.86 3.14
N SER A 89 -8.87 17.08 2.69
CA SER A 89 -8.28 18.14 3.51
C SER A 89 -9.14 18.60 4.67
N ASP A 90 -10.47 18.46 4.58
CA ASP A 90 -11.40 18.85 5.64
C ASP A 90 -11.17 18.02 6.92
N TYR A 91 -10.51 16.88 6.81
CA TYR A 91 -10.30 15.90 7.87
C TYR A 91 -8.87 15.88 8.43
N PHE A 92 -7.96 16.75 7.95
CA PHE A 92 -6.55 16.75 8.39
C PHE A 92 -6.36 17.11 9.86
N GLY A 93 -7.29 17.84 10.47
CA GLY A 93 -7.27 18.15 11.90
C GLY A 93 -7.49 16.94 12.80
N ASN A 94 -8.00 15.84 12.24
CA ASN A 94 -8.39 14.63 12.97
C ASN A 94 -7.39 13.48 12.83
N GLY A 95 -6.48 13.55 11.85
CA GLY A 95 -5.51 12.50 11.57
C GLY A 95 -5.19 12.38 10.08
N ARG A 96 -4.74 11.19 9.69
CA ARG A 96 -4.49 10.86 8.27
C ARG A 96 -5.79 10.60 7.52
N VAL A 97 -5.72 10.58 6.20
CA VAL A 97 -6.80 10.18 5.30
C VAL A 97 -6.30 9.13 4.30
N THR A 98 -7.20 8.27 3.85
CA THR A 98 -6.94 7.33 2.76
C THR A 98 -6.80 8.06 1.43
N GLU A 99 -5.63 7.99 0.80
CA GLU A 99 -5.39 8.62 -0.50
C GLU A 99 -5.77 7.67 -1.63
N PHE A 100 -7.07 7.62 -1.97
CA PHE A 100 -7.58 6.70 -3.00
C PHE A 100 -7.08 7.02 -4.42
N LYS A 101 -6.66 8.26 -4.69
CA LYS A 101 -6.03 8.59 -5.98
C LYS A 101 -4.72 7.83 -6.16
N TYR A 102 -4.03 7.48 -5.07
CA TYR A 102 -2.78 6.73 -5.11
C TYR A 102 -2.92 5.42 -5.88
N GLY A 103 -3.79 4.52 -5.41
CA GLY A 103 -4.01 3.21 -6.04
C GLY A 103 -4.61 3.33 -7.43
N ALA A 104 -5.56 4.25 -7.62
CA ALA A 104 -6.19 4.49 -8.93
C ALA A 104 -5.18 4.94 -9.99
N LYS A 105 -4.38 5.98 -9.69
CA LYS A 105 -3.38 6.52 -10.62
C LYS A 105 -2.21 5.54 -10.83
N LEU A 106 -1.75 4.85 -9.79
CA LEU A 106 -0.70 3.86 -9.95
C LEU A 106 -1.18 2.69 -10.81
N GLY A 107 -2.43 2.27 -10.64
CA GLY A 107 -3.09 1.26 -11.47
C GLY A 107 -3.12 1.67 -12.95
N THR A 108 -3.58 2.89 -13.27
CA THR A 108 -3.62 3.37 -14.66
C THR A 108 -2.22 3.47 -15.29
N VAL A 109 -1.23 3.94 -14.53
CA VAL A 109 0.17 4.02 -14.99
C VAL A 109 0.74 2.63 -15.27
N ILE A 110 0.64 1.69 -14.33
CA ILE A 110 1.23 0.35 -14.48
C ILE A 110 0.50 -0.46 -15.56
N ARG A 111 -0.81 -0.27 -15.72
CA ARG A 111 -1.58 -0.88 -16.83
C ARG A 111 -1.35 -0.17 -18.18
N LYS A 112 -0.58 0.93 -18.22
CA LYS A 112 -0.31 1.75 -19.41
C LYS A 112 -1.59 2.32 -20.06
N TRP A 113 -2.62 2.60 -19.26
CA TRP A 113 -3.90 3.09 -19.75
C TRP A 113 -3.81 4.55 -20.18
N ASN A 114 -4.55 4.92 -21.22
CA ASN A 114 -4.65 6.29 -21.74
C ASN A 114 -3.29 6.95 -22.05
N GLY A 115 -2.28 6.14 -22.43
CA GLY A 115 -0.93 6.62 -22.74
C GLY A 115 -0.08 6.97 -21.51
N GLU A 116 -0.54 6.69 -20.29
CA GLU A 116 0.26 6.85 -19.08
C GLU A 116 1.45 5.90 -19.06
N LYS A 117 2.56 6.37 -18.48
CA LYS A 117 3.83 5.64 -18.46
C LYS A 117 4.54 5.80 -17.12
N MET A 118 5.37 4.83 -16.75
CA MET A 118 6.12 4.89 -15.48
C MET A 118 7.09 6.08 -15.43
N ALA A 119 7.59 6.58 -16.57
CA ALA A 119 8.42 7.79 -16.62
C ALA A 119 7.73 9.02 -15.98
N TYR A 120 6.40 9.06 -15.96
CA TYR A 120 5.64 10.15 -15.35
C TYR A 120 5.71 10.13 -13.81
N LEU A 121 6.08 9.00 -13.21
CA LEU A 121 6.15 8.84 -11.75
C LEU A 121 7.33 9.59 -11.09
N LYS A 122 8.15 10.32 -11.86
CA LYS A 122 9.28 11.11 -11.35
C LYS A 122 8.90 12.09 -10.24
N ASN A 123 7.71 12.69 -10.32
CA ASN A 123 7.17 13.64 -9.34
C ASN A 123 6.00 13.05 -8.52
N TRP A 124 5.95 11.71 -8.37
CA TRP A 124 4.90 11.00 -7.65
C TRP A 124 4.70 11.51 -6.22
N GLY A 125 3.44 11.67 -5.79
CA GLY A 125 3.08 12.28 -4.51
C GLY A 125 2.22 13.53 -4.70
N GLU A 126 2.51 14.59 -3.95
CA GLU A 126 1.73 15.85 -3.99
C GLU A 126 1.68 16.50 -5.39
N GLY A 127 2.72 16.29 -6.22
CA GLY A 127 2.75 16.75 -7.62
C GLY A 127 1.68 16.10 -8.51
N TRP A 128 1.05 15.02 -8.06
CA TRP A 128 -0.08 14.35 -8.70
C TRP A 128 -1.45 14.79 -8.13
N GLY A 129 -1.47 15.84 -7.31
CA GLY A 129 -2.69 16.34 -6.66
C GLY A 129 -3.16 15.44 -5.51
N PHE A 130 -2.23 14.69 -4.92
CA PHE A 130 -2.48 13.94 -3.69
C PHE A 130 -2.35 14.84 -2.46
N VAL A 131 -2.89 14.40 -1.34
CA VAL A 131 -2.76 15.06 -0.04
C VAL A 131 -1.30 15.12 0.43
N PRO A 132 -0.97 15.96 1.44
CA PRO A 132 0.36 15.95 2.02
C PRO A 132 0.79 14.56 2.50
N SER A 133 2.05 14.20 2.25
CA SER A 133 2.60 12.86 2.57
C SER A 133 2.41 12.47 4.06
N ASP A 134 2.51 13.44 4.96
CA ASP A 134 2.32 13.26 6.40
C ASP A 134 0.85 13.11 6.82
N ARG A 135 -0.10 13.32 5.91
CA ARG A 135 -1.54 13.06 6.06
C ARG A 135 -2.03 11.88 5.23
N ALA A 136 -1.19 11.30 4.36
CA ALA A 136 -1.57 10.19 3.51
C ALA A 136 -1.43 8.82 4.20
N LEU A 137 -2.48 8.00 4.11
CA LEU A 137 -2.43 6.54 4.19
C LEU A 137 -2.63 6.00 2.78
N VAL A 138 -1.62 5.30 2.25
CA VAL A 138 -1.57 4.83 0.87
C VAL A 138 -1.64 3.31 0.77
N PHE A 139 -2.20 2.83 -0.33
CA PHE A 139 -2.34 1.42 -0.66
C PHE A 139 -2.55 1.29 -2.17
N VAL A 140 -2.20 0.13 -2.73
CA VAL A 140 -2.49 -0.22 -4.14
C VAL A 140 -3.97 -0.56 -4.27
N ASP A 141 -4.47 -1.42 -3.38
CA ASP A 141 -5.86 -1.85 -3.28
C ASP A 141 -6.33 -1.86 -1.81
N ASN A 142 -7.64 -1.84 -1.61
CA ASN A 142 -8.30 -2.15 -0.35
C ASN A 142 -9.35 -3.23 -0.56
N HIS A 143 -9.99 -3.66 0.53
CA HIS A 143 -11.01 -4.71 0.51
C HIS A 143 -12.21 -4.40 -0.39
N ASP A 144 -12.62 -3.14 -0.55
CA ASP A 144 -13.74 -2.76 -1.43
C ASP A 144 -13.33 -2.71 -2.90
N ASN A 145 -12.28 -1.95 -3.22
CA ASN A 145 -11.95 -1.67 -4.62
C ASN A 145 -11.28 -2.84 -5.33
N GLN A 146 -10.71 -3.82 -4.60
CA GLN A 146 -10.24 -5.07 -5.19
C GLN A 146 -11.36 -5.95 -5.77
N ARG A 147 -12.62 -5.63 -5.45
CA ARG A 147 -13.83 -6.28 -5.98
C ARG A 147 -14.53 -5.46 -7.07
N GLY A 148 -13.99 -4.29 -7.43
CA GLY A 148 -14.48 -3.44 -8.51
C GLY A 148 -15.61 -2.48 -8.15
N HIS A 149 -16.17 -2.51 -6.94
CA HIS A 149 -17.24 -1.61 -6.48
C HIS A 149 -16.75 -0.47 -5.56
N GLY A 150 -15.49 -0.06 -5.70
CA GLY A 150 -14.88 1.03 -4.92
C GLY A 150 -14.12 2.05 -5.78
N ALA A 151 -13.44 3.00 -5.12
CA ALA A 151 -12.71 4.06 -5.81
C ALA A 151 -11.58 3.49 -6.71
N GLY A 152 -11.51 3.98 -7.95
CA GLY A 152 -10.54 3.58 -8.96
C GLY A 152 -11.07 2.56 -9.98
N GLY A 153 -12.17 1.86 -9.68
CA GLY A 153 -12.80 0.90 -10.60
C GLY A 153 -11.81 -0.14 -11.14
N ALA A 154 -11.89 -0.44 -12.44
CA ALA A 154 -11.07 -1.47 -13.09
C ALA A 154 -9.56 -1.15 -13.16
N SER A 155 -9.13 0.09 -12.85
CA SER A 155 -7.71 0.44 -12.85
C SER A 155 -6.94 -0.24 -11.72
N ILE A 156 -7.63 -0.54 -10.61
CA ILE A 156 -7.03 -1.10 -9.40
C ILE A 156 -6.37 -2.43 -9.72
N LEU A 157 -5.11 -2.55 -9.32
CA LEU A 157 -4.35 -3.80 -9.38
C LEU A 157 -4.59 -4.59 -8.12
N THR A 158 -4.79 -5.90 -8.25
CA THR A 158 -5.07 -6.80 -7.13
C THR A 158 -4.20 -8.05 -7.22
N PHE A 159 -4.27 -8.95 -6.25
CA PHE A 159 -3.59 -10.24 -6.34
C PHE A 159 -4.02 -11.09 -7.56
N TRP A 160 -5.17 -10.79 -8.19
CA TRP A 160 -5.59 -11.41 -9.44
C TRP A 160 -4.75 -10.96 -10.66
N ASP A 161 -4.00 -9.87 -10.52
CA ASP A 161 -3.03 -9.35 -11.49
C ASP A 161 -1.58 -9.51 -10.96
N PRO A 162 -1.15 -10.71 -10.53
CA PRO A 162 -0.05 -10.86 -9.57
C PRO A 162 1.28 -10.25 -10.02
N ARG A 163 1.57 -10.31 -11.32
CA ARG A 163 2.81 -9.75 -11.88
C ARG A 163 2.86 -8.23 -11.78
N LEU A 164 1.81 -7.54 -12.23
CA LEU A 164 1.72 -6.08 -12.18
C LEU A 164 1.47 -5.60 -10.74
N TYR A 165 0.73 -6.37 -9.93
CA TYR A 165 0.49 -6.06 -8.53
C TYR A 165 1.77 -6.03 -7.71
N LYS A 166 2.65 -7.03 -7.88
CA LYS A 166 3.97 -7.04 -7.23
C LYS A 166 4.81 -5.81 -7.60
N MET A 167 4.76 -5.37 -8.85
CA MET A 167 5.46 -4.13 -9.29
C MET A 167 4.87 -2.89 -8.63
N ALA A 168 3.55 -2.74 -8.61
CA ALA A 168 2.87 -1.59 -8.01
C ALA A 168 3.15 -1.50 -6.50
N VAL A 169 3.07 -2.63 -5.79
CA VAL A 169 3.39 -2.71 -4.36
C VAL A 169 4.88 -2.43 -4.12
N GLY A 170 5.77 -2.96 -4.98
CA GLY A 170 7.21 -2.67 -4.93
C GLY A 170 7.50 -1.18 -5.09
N PHE A 171 6.89 -0.51 -6.07
CA PHE A 171 7.01 0.94 -6.25
C PHE A 171 6.50 1.70 -5.02
N MET A 172 5.33 1.34 -4.50
CA MET A 172 4.76 1.95 -3.30
C MET A 172 5.68 1.84 -2.08
N LEU A 173 6.24 0.66 -1.84
CA LEU A 173 7.09 0.42 -0.68
C LEU A 173 8.47 1.08 -0.81
N ALA A 174 9.00 1.22 -2.03
CA ALA A 174 10.25 1.92 -2.29
C ALA A 174 10.13 3.45 -2.24
N HIS A 175 9.01 4.03 -2.69
CA HIS A 175 8.80 5.48 -2.76
C HIS A 175 8.53 6.10 -1.37
N PRO A 176 9.07 7.28 -1.01
CA PRO A 176 8.93 7.83 0.35
C PRO A 176 7.53 8.33 0.72
N TYR A 177 6.67 8.59 -0.27
CA TYR A 177 5.36 9.19 -0.03
C TYR A 177 4.43 8.31 0.82
N GLY A 178 3.80 8.93 1.82
CA GLY A 178 2.72 8.36 2.62
C GLY A 178 3.13 7.28 3.64
N PHE A 179 2.18 6.94 4.50
CA PHE A 179 2.26 5.74 5.32
C PHE A 179 1.63 4.57 4.55
N THR A 180 2.37 3.48 4.36
CA THR A 180 1.96 2.38 3.46
C THR A 180 1.18 1.31 4.19
N ARG A 181 0.04 0.90 3.62
CA ARG A 181 -0.71 -0.28 4.02
C ARG A 181 -0.65 -1.35 2.92
N VAL A 182 -0.21 -2.55 3.28
CA VAL A 182 -0.22 -3.73 2.40
C VAL A 182 -1.53 -4.48 2.60
N MET A 183 -2.19 -4.86 1.51
CA MET A 183 -3.39 -5.69 1.56
C MET A 183 -3.01 -7.16 1.77
N SER A 184 -3.90 -7.91 2.42
CA SER A 184 -3.81 -9.37 2.49
C SER A 184 -5.21 -9.94 2.35
N SER A 185 -5.42 -10.77 1.34
CA SER A 185 -6.74 -11.15 0.85
C SER A 185 -7.02 -12.63 1.05
N PHE A 186 -8.23 -13.01 0.63
CA PHE A 186 -8.64 -14.39 0.39
C PHE A 186 -9.15 -14.52 -1.04
N ARG A 187 -9.13 -15.74 -1.59
CA ARG A 187 -9.72 -16.03 -2.89
C ARG A 187 -11.22 -16.23 -2.73
N TRP A 188 -11.97 -15.78 -3.72
CA TRP A 188 -13.39 -16.06 -3.89
C TRP A 188 -13.62 -16.51 -5.35
N PRO A 189 -14.73 -17.17 -5.67
CA PRO A 189 -15.03 -17.65 -7.02
C PRO A 189 -15.46 -16.47 -7.92
N ARG A 190 -14.54 -15.54 -8.20
CA ARG A 190 -14.75 -14.35 -9.03
C ARG A 190 -15.35 -14.74 -10.38
N SER A 191 -16.50 -14.16 -10.75
CA SER A 191 -17.23 -14.49 -11.97
C SER A 191 -17.79 -13.24 -12.62
N PHE A 192 -17.31 -12.91 -13.82
CA PHE A 192 -17.72 -11.69 -14.50
C PHE A 192 -18.91 -11.91 -15.44
N VAL A 193 -19.98 -11.13 -15.24
CA VAL A 193 -21.10 -11.00 -16.18
C VAL A 193 -21.24 -9.52 -16.52
N ASN A 194 -21.19 -9.17 -17.81
CA ASN A 194 -21.29 -7.79 -18.30
C ASN A 194 -20.31 -6.82 -17.61
N GLY A 195 -19.07 -7.27 -17.37
CA GLY A 195 -18.01 -6.46 -16.76
C GLY A 195 -18.10 -6.27 -15.24
N ARG A 196 -19.05 -6.93 -14.57
CA ARG A 196 -19.18 -6.93 -13.10
C ARG A 196 -18.97 -8.33 -12.53
N ASP A 197 -18.24 -8.42 -11.43
CA ASP A 197 -18.16 -9.65 -10.65
C ASP A 197 -19.50 -9.90 -9.94
N VAL A 198 -20.23 -10.96 -10.33
CA VAL A 198 -21.50 -11.31 -9.69
C VAL A 198 -21.32 -12.03 -8.35
N ASN A 199 -20.07 -12.35 -7.99
CA ASN A 199 -19.68 -12.98 -6.73
C ASN A 199 -18.86 -12.02 -5.84
N ASP A 200 -18.97 -10.71 -6.06
CA ASP A 200 -18.27 -9.66 -5.29
C ASP A 200 -18.64 -9.66 -3.79
N TRP A 201 -19.81 -10.20 -3.46
CA TRP A 201 -20.36 -10.31 -2.10
C TRP A 201 -19.78 -11.44 -1.25
N VAL A 202 -19.02 -12.38 -1.83
CA VAL A 202 -18.58 -13.59 -1.12
C VAL A 202 -17.66 -13.24 0.06
N GLY A 203 -18.02 -13.75 1.23
CA GLY A 203 -17.28 -13.59 2.49
C GLY A 203 -15.98 -14.40 2.56
N PRO A 204 -15.26 -14.36 3.70
CA PRO A 204 -14.00 -15.08 3.85
C PRO A 204 -14.18 -16.59 3.75
N PRO A 205 -13.09 -17.36 3.53
CA PRO A 205 -13.14 -18.82 3.52
C PRO A 205 -13.78 -19.31 4.83
N SER A 206 -14.88 -20.04 4.72
CA SER A 206 -15.72 -20.39 5.87
C SER A 206 -16.10 -21.87 5.87
N ASN A 207 -16.35 -22.42 7.05
CA ASN A 207 -16.93 -23.75 7.25
C ASN A 207 -18.44 -23.71 7.00
N SER A 208 -19.07 -24.89 6.92
CA SER A 208 -20.52 -24.99 6.67
C SER A 208 -21.40 -24.40 7.79
N ASP A 209 -20.84 -24.19 8.98
CA ASP A 209 -21.50 -23.52 10.12
C ASP A 209 -21.36 -21.99 10.10
N GLY A 210 -20.70 -21.42 9.08
CA GLY A 210 -20.46 -19.99 8.94
C GLY A 210 -19.23 -19.46 9.69
N SER A 211 -18.49 -20.31 10.43
CA SER A 211 -17.23 -19.91 11.06
C SER A 211 -16.12 -19.71 10.01
N THR A 212 -15.28 -18.69 10.20
CA THR A 212 -14.14 -18.44 9.31
C THR A 212 -13.05 -19.51 9.49
N LYS A 213 -12.55 -20.05 8.37
CA LYS A 213 -11.47 -21.05 8.36
C LYS A 213 -10.16 -20.46 8.90
N PRO A 214 -9.35 -21.25 9.61
CA PRO A 214 -8.02 -20.82 10.05
C PRO A 214 -7.09 -20.60 8.86
N VAL A 215 -6.10 -19.72 9.05
CA VAL A 215 -5.01 -19.51 8.10
C VAL A 215 -3.98 -20.62 8.29
N ALA A 216 -4.02 -21.64 7.44
CA ALA A 216 -3.00 -22.69 7.41
C ALA A 216 -1.70 -22.16 6.77
N ILE A 217 -0.54 -22.50 7.32
CA ILE A 217 0.77 -22.13 6.76
C ILE A 217 1.40 -23.36 6.13
N ASN A 218 1.73 -23.25 4.84
CA ASN A 218 2.39 -24.29 4.07
C ASN A 218 3.91 -24.29 4.33
N ALA A 219 4.60 -25.38 3.96
CA ALA A 219 6.05 -25.52 4.16
C ALA A 219 6.88 -24.47 3.43
N ASP A 220 6.39 -23.98 2.29
CA ASP A 220 6.99 -22.89 1.51
C ASP A 220 6.64 -21.48 2.04
N THR A 221 6.04 -21.41 3.22
CA THR A 221 5.58 -20.21 3.94
C THR A 221 4.35 -19.51 3.36
N THR A 222 3.77 -20.03 2.25
CA THR A 222 2.49 -19.55 1.72
C THR A 222 1.32 -19.95 2.63
N CYS A 223 0.11 -19.47 2.33
CA CYS A 223 -1.09 -19.83 3.08
C CYS A 223 -1.97 -20.82 2.33
N GLY A 224 -2.60 -21.72 3.08
CA GLY A 224 -3.68 -22.61 2.62
C GLY A 224 -5.08 -22.03 2.89
N ASN A 225 -6.12 -22.85 2.70
CA ASN A 225 -7.52 -22.50 2.93
C ASN A 225 -7.98 -21.21 2.22
N ASP A 226 -7.58 -21.05 0.95
CA ASP A 226 -7.93 -19.91 0.09
C ASP A 226 -7.41 -18.55 0.53
N TRP A 227 -6.73 -18.44 1.67
CA TRP A 227 -6.00 -17.24 2.06
C TRP A 227 -4.88 -16.97 1.04
N VAL A 228 -4.83 -15.74 0.52
CA VAL A 228 -3.86 -15.34 -0.51
C VAL A 228 -2.52 -15.01 0.12
N CYS A 229 -2.56 -14.29 1.24
CA CYS A 229 -1.38 -13.90 2.01
C CYS A 229 -0.30 -13.18 1.18
N GLU A 230 -0.68 -12.14 0.44
CA GLU A 230 0.22 -11.28 -0.35
C GLU A 230 1.39 -10.77 0.50
N HIS A 231 1.14 -10.47 1.78
CA HIS A 231 2.15 -10.05 2.75
C HIS A 231 3.27 -11.09 3.00
N ARG A 232 3.08 -12.35 2.59
CA ARG A 232 4.09 -13.44 2.68
C ARG A 232 4.83 -13.67 1.36
N TRP A 233 4.34 -13.12 0.25
CA TRP A 233 5.03 -13.25 -1.03
C TRP A 233 6.41 -12.59 -0.91
N ARG A 234 7.46 -13.32 -1.30
CA ARG A 234 8.86 -12.87 -1.12
C ARG A 234 9.06 -11.43 -1.59
N GLN A 235 8.56 -11.12 -2.78
CA GLN A 235 8.64 -9.81 -3.43
C GLN A 235 8.01 -8.70 -2.58
N ILE A 236 6.87 -8.97 -1.93
CA ILE A 236 6.17 -7.97 -1.10
C ILE A 236 6.82 -7.89 0.29
N LYS A 237 7.03 -9.03 0.95
CA LYS A 237 7.69 -9.12 2.26
C LYS A 237 9.05 -8.43 2.26
N ASN A 238 9.88 -8.72 1.25
CA ASN A 238 11.21 -8.12 1.13
C ASN A 238 11.14 -6.62 0.81
N MET A 239 10.10 -6.16 0.12
CA MET A 239 9.90 -4.72 -0.09
C MET A 239 9.39 -3.99 1.16
N VAL A 240 8.67 -4.68 2.06
CA VAL A 240 8.38 -4.14 3.40
C VAL A 240 9.69 -3.95 4.17
N ILE A 241 10.60 -4.93 4.11
CA ILE A 241 11.94 -4.83 4.70
C ILE A 241 12.74 -3.70 4.02
N PHE A 242 12.71 -3.61 2.68
CA PHE A 242 13.36 -2.53 1.93
C PHE A 242 12.93 -1.17 2.47
N ARG A 243 11.62 -0.94 2.65
CA ARG A 243 11.08 0.31 3.20
C ARG A 243 11.66 0.64 4.58
N ASN A 244 11.79 -0.36 5.45
CA ASN A 244 12.39 -0.19 6.78
C ASN A 244 13.88 0.18 6.68
N VAL A 245 14.63 -0.49 5.80
CA VAL A 245 16.07 -0.26 5.63
C VAL A 245 16.34 1.16 5.12
N VAL A 246 15.52 1.64 4.20
CA VAL A 246 15.69 2.94 3.55
C VAL A 246 14.94 4.08 4.26
N ASP A 247 14.39 3.84 5.44
CA ASP A 247 13.61 4.85 6.16
C ASP A 247 14.43 6.14 6.39
N GLY A 248 13.75 7.27 6.29
CA GLY A 248 14.33 8.62 6.36
C GLY A 248 15.22 9.03 5.18
N GLN A 249 15.56 8.14 4.24
CA GLN A 249 16.40 8.50 3.10
C GLN A 249 15.62 9.26 2.01
N PRO A 250 16.22 10.27 1.37
CA PRO A 250 15.55 11.02 0.31
C PRO A 250 15.31 10.17 -0.93
N PHE A 251 14.31 10.52 -1.72
CA PHE A 251 14.20 10.06 -3.11
C PHE A 251 15.32 10.67 -3.94
N SER A 252 16.11 9.86 -4.62
CA SER A 252 17.31 10.29 -5.35
C SER A 252 17.54 9.45 -6.60
N ASN A 253 18.52 9.84 -7.43
CA ASN A 253 19.01 9.04 -8.56
C ASN A 253 17.90 8.51 -9.49
N TRP A 254 16.88 9.33 -9.75
CA TRP A 254 15.84 8.98 -10.71
C TRP A 254 16.44 8.86 -12.12
N TRP A 255 16.13 7.76 -12.79
CA TRP A 255 16.41 7.51 -14.19
C TRP A 255 15.15 6.98 -14.87
N ASP A 256 14.91 7.40 -16.11
CA ASP A 256 13.87 6.86 -16.96
C ASP A 256 14.30 6.88 -18.42
N ASN A 257 13.68 6.04 -19.25
CA ASN A 257 13.90 6.00 -20.69
C ASN A 257 12.86 6.81 -21.50
N GLY A 258 12.08 7.70 -20.85
CA GLY A 258 10.92 8.37 -21.46
C GLY A 258 9.70 7.47 -21.69
N SER A 259 9.75 6.19 -21.27
CA SER A 259 8.69 5.20 -21.39
C SER A 259 8.41 4.50 -20.05
N ASN A 260 8.58 3.17 -19.96
CA ASN A 260 8.21 2.37 -18.78
C ASN A 260 9.38 1.62 -18.16
N GLN A 261 10.62 1.96 -18.52
CA GLN A 261 11.80 1.58 -17.77
C GLN A 261 12.20 2.75 -16.88
N VAL A 262 12.19 2.52 -15.57
CA VAL A 262 12.52 3.55 -14.57
C VAL A 262 13.34 2.96 -13.44
N ALA A 263 14.13 3.81 -12.79
CA ALA A 263 14.90 3.45 -11.61
C ALA A 263 14.99 4.64 -10.66
N PHE A 264 15.15 4.36 -9.37
CA PHE A 264 15.47 5.39 -8.38
C PHE A 264 16.13 4.82 -7.13
N GLY A 265 16.83 5.71 -6.43
CA GLY A 265 17.46 5.45 -5.16
C GLY A 265 16.68 6.02 -3.97
N ARG A 266 17.03 5.49 -2.80
CA ARG A 266 16.68 6.02 -1.50
C ARG A 266 17.97 6.35 -0.75
N GLY A 267 18.45 7.57 -0.97
CA GLY A 267 19.75 8.04 -0.50
C GLY A 267 20.86 7.08 -0.92
N ASN A 268 21.63 6.61 0.06
CA ASN A 268 22.69 5.61 -0.13
C ASN A 268 22.34 4.23 0.46
N LYS A 269 21.06 3.96 0.75
CA LYS A 269 20.63 2.73 1.44
C LYS A 269 19.89 1.72 0.56
N GLY A 270 19.24 2.16 -0.51
CA GLY A 270 18.55 1.24 -1.42
C GLY A 270 18.36 1.81 -2.81
N PHE A 271 18.19 0.92 -3.77
CA PHE A 271 17.97 1.24 -5.17
C PHE A 271 17.01 0.23 -5.79
N ILE A 272 16.12 0.70 -6.66
CA ILE A 272 15.11 -0.13 -7.32
C ILE A 272 15.00 0.22 -8.80
N VAL A 273 14.74 -0.79 -9.63
CA VAL A 273 14.69 -0.70 -11.09
C VAL A 273 13.49 -1.47 -11.60
N PHE A 274 12.72 -0.89 -12.53
CA PHE A 274 11.53 -1.48 -13.13
C PHE A 274 11.65 -1.52 -14.65
N ASN A 275 11.16 -2.59 -15.27
CA ASN A 275 10.93 -2.68 -16.71
C ASN A 275 9.47 -3.08 -16.98
N ASN A 276 8.63 -2.11 -17.31
CA ASN A 276 7.24 -2.36 -17.75
C ASN A 276 7.02 -2.03 -19.24
N ASP A 277 8.12 -1.87 -19.99
CA ASP A 277 8.09 -1.79 -21.45
C ASP A 277 8.01 -3.20 -22.06
N ASP A 278 7.67 -3.26 -23.34
CA ASP A 278 7.49 -4.51 -24.07
C ASP A 278 8.82 -5.00 -24.72
N TRP A 279 9.96 -4.52 -24.22
CA TRP A 279 11.31 -4.93 -24.64
C TRP A 279 12.28 -5.04 -23.46
N ASN A 280 13.39 -5.74 -23.68
CA ASN A 280 14.41 -5.98 -22.66
C ASN A 280 15.11 -4.68 -22.23
N MET A 281 15.40 -4.56 -20.94
CA MET A 281 16.21 -3.50 -20.35
C MET A 281 17.64 -3.99 -20.18
N ASN A 282 18.62 -3.19 -20.62
CA ASN A 282 20.03 -3.36 -20.30
C ASN A 282 20.68 -1.97 -20.18
N VAL A 283 20.85 -1.50 -18.95
CA VAL A 283 21.32 -0.13 -18.68
C VAL A 283 22.31 -0.11 -17.52
N ASN A 284 23.22 0.86 -17.54
CA ASN A 284 24.12 1.16 -16.43
C ASN A 284 23.64 2.45 -15.76
N VAL A 285 23.28 2.40 -14.48
CA VAL A 285 22.67 3.54 -13.76
C VAL A 285 23.38 3.81 -12.43
N GLN A 286 23.38 5.08 -12.03
CA GLN A 286 23.95 5.52 -10.75
C GLN A 286 23.02 5.10 -9.61
N THR A 287 23.50 4.20 -8.75
CA THR A 287 22.68 3.69 -7.64
C THR A 287 22.74 4.58 -6.41
N GLY A 288 23.87 5.26 -6.19
CA GLY A 288 24.20 5.95 -4.94
C GLY A 288 24.61 5.01 -3.80
N LEU A 289 24.67 3.70 -4.06
CA LEU A 289 25.06 2.71 -3.06
C LEU A 289 26.58 2.55 -2.97
N PRO A 290 27.11 2.14 -1.80
CA PRO A 290 28.51 1.74 -1.68
C PRO A 290 28.85 0.56 -2.59
N ALA A 291 30.08 0.52 -3.09
CA ALA A 291 30.57 -0.58 -3.94
C ALA A 291 30.47 -1.95 -3.26
N GLY A 292 30.14 -2.97 -4.05
CA GLY A 292 30.06 -4.37 -3.61
C GLY A 292 28.98 -5.16 -4.34
N THR A 293 28.80 -6.41 -3.92
CA THR A 293 27.78 -7.32 -4.46
C THR A 293 26.53 -7.27 -3.60
N TYR A 294 25.37 -7.12 -4.23
CA TYR A 294 24.07 -7.07 -3.56
C TYR A 294 23.16 -8.15 -4.10
N CYS A 295 22.38 -8.77 -3.21
CA CYS A 295 21.34 -9.70 -3.60
C CYS A 295 20.08 -8.96 -4.03
N ASP A 296 19.54 -9.30 -5.20
CA ASP A 296 18.22 -8.87 -5.62
C ASP A 296 17.16 -9.52 -4.73
N VAL A 297 16.49 -8.70 -3.92
CA VAL A 297 15.49 -9.17 -2.96
C VAL A 297 14.13 -9.50 -3.60
N ILE A 298 13.99 -9.29 -4.93
CA ILE A 298 12.80 -9.65 -5.69
C ILE A 298 12.92 -11.09 -6.22
N SER A 299 13.99 -11.40 -6.95
CA SER A 299 14.22 -12.77 -7.46
C SER A 299 14.66 -13.75 -6.35
N GLY A 300 15.24 -13.26 -5.26
CA GLY A 300 15.67 -14.10 -4.15
C GLY A 300 15.82 -13.33 -2.84
N GLN A 301 16.81 -13.71 -2.05
CA GLN A 301 17.17 -13.06 -0.78
C GLN A 301 18.64 -13.34 -0.45
N LYS A 302 19.20 -12.58 0.50
CA LYS A 302 20.48 -12.90 1.13
C LYS A 302 20.26 -14.02 2.15
N GLU A 303 20.97 -15.13 1.97
CA GLU A 303 21.08 -16.22 2.96
C GLU A 303 22.55 -16.39 3.29
N ASP A 304 22.92 -16.13 4.54
CA ASP A 304 24.31 -16.06 4.98
C ASP A 304 25.13 -15.11 4.08
N ASN A 305 26.18 -15.61 3.43
CA ASN A 305 27.03 -14.83 2.51
C ASN A 305 26.77 -15.17 1.03
N ARG A 306 25.55 -15.59 0.66
CA ARG A 306 25.17 -15.86 -0.72
C ARG A 306 23.81 -15.26 -1.09
N CYS A 307 23.62 -15.00 -2.37
CA CYS A 307 22.34 -14.63 -2.94
C CYS A 307 21.64 -15.87 -3.50
N THR A 308 20.35 -16.04 -3.17
CA THR A 308 19.54 -17.13 -3.74
C THR A 308 18.93 -16.79 -5.10
N GLY A 309 18.94 -15.50 -5.45
CA GLY A 309 18.48 -14.97 -6.72
C GLY A 309 19.61 -14.28 -7.49
N LYS A 310 19.28 -13.22 -8.23
CA LYS A 310 20.26 -12.44 -8.98
C LYS A 310 21.20 -11.68 -8.05
N GLU A 311 22.42 -11.47 -8.52
CA GLU A 311 23.40 -10.57 -7.92
C GLU A 311 23.51 -9.28 -8.74
N VAL A 312 23.75 -8.17 -8.05
CA VAL A 312 24.04 -6.87 -8.65
C VAL A 312 25.38 -6.38 -8.13
N HIS A 313 26.32 -6.12 -9.03
CA HIS A 313 27.61 -5.56 -8.68
C HIS A 313 27.59 -4.04 -8.83
N VAL A 314 27.79 -3.34 -7.73
CA VAL A 314 27.94 -1.88 -7.69
C VAL A 314 29.43 -1.55 -7.72
N SER A 315 29.88 -0.78 -8.72
CA SER A 315 31.27 -0.36 -8.87
C SER A 315 31.67 0.75 -7.88
N GLY A 316 32.97 1.07 -7.83
CA GLY A 316 33.55 2.08 -6.93
C GLY A 316 32.94 3.48 -7.05
N ASP A 317 32.38 3.80 -8.21
CA ASP A 317 31.70 5.06 -8.53
C ASP A 317 30.17 5.00 -8.29
N GLY A 318 29.65 3.91 -7.73
CA GLY A 318 28.22 3.73 -7.41
C GLY A 318 27.35 3.30 -8.60
N MET A 319 27.93 3.08 -9.79
CA MET A 319 27.19 2.58 -10.95
C MET A 319 26.92 1.07 -10.84
N ALA A 320 25.83 0.60 -11.44
CA ALA A 320 25.57 -0.83 -11.62
C ALA A 320 24.80 -1.10 -12.91
N ASN A 321 25.11 -2.23 -13.55
CA ASN A 321 24.39 -2.71 -14.73
C ASN A 321 23.17 -3.53 -14.31
N PHE A 322 22.02 -3.24 -14.91
CA PHE A 322 20.77 -3.98 -14.71
C PHE A 322 20.28 -4.53 -16.04
N GLN A 323 20.05 -5.85 -16.07
CA GLN A 323 19.48 -6.57 -17.20
C GLN A 323 18.16 -7.22 -16.79
N ILE A 324 17.06 -6.70 -17.32
CA ILE A 324 15.70 -7.12 -16.95
C ILE A 324 14.93 -7.40 -18.23
N SER A 325 14.66 -8.68 -18.51
CA SER A 325 13.78 -9.03 -19.63
C SER A 325 12.34 -8.61 -19.36
N ASN A 326 11.64 -8.14 -20.39
CA ASN A 326 10.19 -7.88 -20.30
C ASN A 326 9.37 -9.15 -20.06
N ASN A 327 9.97 -10.34 -20.24
CA ASN A 327 9.37 -11.64 -19.95
C ASN A 327 9.77 -12.23 -18.58
N ALA A 328 10.53 -11.50 -17.75
CA ALA A 328 10.87 -11.98 -16.41
C ALA A 328 9.61 -12.20 -15.56
N GLU A 329 9.64 -13.18 -14.65
CA GLU A 329 8.54 -13.43 -13.69
C GLU A 329 8.17 -12.14 -12.95
N ASP A 330 9.19 -11.46 -12.42
CA ASP A 330 9.12 -10.15 -11.81
C ASP A 330 10.05 -9.20 -12.57
N PRO A 331 9.53 -8.29 -13.40
CA PRO A 331 10.37 -7.42 -14.24
C PRO A 331 10.81 -6.17 -13.47
N PHE A 332 11.29 -6.37 -12.25
CA PHE A 332 11.88 -5.34 -11.42
C PHE A 332 12.92 -5.95 -10.46
N VAL A 333 13.90 -5.16 -10.07
CA VAL A 333 15.02 -5.56 -9.20
C VAL A 333 15.13 -4.55 -8.08
N ALA A 334 15.36 -5.02 -6.85
CA ALA A 334 15.56 -4.16 -5.69
C ALA A 334 16.76 -4.63 -4.88
N ILE A 335 17.63 -3.69 -4.51
CA ILE A 335 18.81 -3.94 -3.69
C ILE A 335 18.91 -2.90 -2.57
N HIS A 336 19.41 -3.30 -1.41
CA HIS A 336 19.61 -2.40 -0.28
C HIS A 336 20.81 -2.82 0.58
N VAL A 337 21.28 -1.94 1.46
CA VAL A 337 22.51 -2.16 2.27
C VAL A 337 22.48 -3.44 3.11
N ASN A 338 21.32 -3.85 3.63
CA ASN A 338 21.21 -5.12 4.37
C ASN A 338 21.21 -6.39 3.48
N ALA A 339 21.13 -6.23 2.17
CA ALA A 339 21.23 -7.31 1.18
C ALA A 339 22.60 -7.32 0.47
N LYS A 340 23.53 -6.46 0.90
CA LYS A 340 24.94 -6.48 0.47
C LYS A 340 25.64 -7.70 1.05
N LEU A 341 26.46 -8.41 0.25
CA LEU A 341 27.32 -9.49 0.73
C LEU A 341 28.50 -8.97 1.55
#